data_AF-A0A4Q3AV64-F1
#
_entry.id   AF-A0A4Q3AV64-F1
#
_cell.length_a   1.000
_cell.length_b   1.000
_cell.length_c   1.000
_cell.angle_alpha   90.00
_cell.angle_beta   90.00
_cell.angle_gamma   90.00
#
_symmetry.space_group_name_H-M   'P 1'
#
loop_
_entity.id
_entity.type
_entity.pdbx_description
1 polymer ?
#
loop_
_entity_poly.entity_id
_entity_poly.type
_entity_poly.pdbx_seq_one_letter_code
_entity_poly.pdbx_strand_id
1 'polypeptide(L)'
;MKKITFLLATAVAFAACNNAPDADKATTTETQAVTNAAGTSYALDTTTTITWTGAKPTGAHSGTFKVTEGSLLINENNLVGGGFTIDINSLNNTDLAGDADSKGKLEGHLKSADFFDVAKYPTAKFEITSV
;
A
#
# COMPACT_ATOMS: atom_id res chain seq x y z
N MET A 1 -37.60 -52.45 -32.33
CA MET A 1 -37.92 -51.15 -32.95
C MET A 1 -37.29 -50.05 -32.11
N LYS A 2 -36.37 -49.26 -32.70
CA LYS A 2 -36.23 -47.79 -32.51
C LYS A 2 -36.30 -47.31 -31.03
N LYS A 3 -35.21 -46.81 -30.40
CA LYS A 3 -34.67 -45.43 -30.57
C LYS A 3 -33.51 -45.21 -29.56
N ILE A 4 -32.35 -44.71 -30.00
CA ILE A 4 -31.86 -43.31 -29.91
C ILE A 4 -30.93 -43.06 -28.70
N THR A 5 -29.64 -43.01 -29.03
CA THR A 5 -28.58 -42.09 -28.60
C THR A 5 -28.96 -40.96 -27.63
N PHE A 6 -28.20 -40.75 -26.54
CA PHE A 6 -27.60 -39.43 -26.28
C PHE A 6 -26.43 -39.49 -25.28
N LEU A 7 -25.28 -39.09 -25.80
CA LEU A 7 -24.03 -38.83 -25.11
C LEU A 7 -24.10 -37.40 -24.56
N LEU A 8 -24.06 -37.19 -23.24
CA LEU A 8 -23.69 -35.88 -22.67
C LEU A 8 -23.20 -36.03 -21.23
N ALA A 9 -21.92 -36.36 -21.08
CA ALA A 9 -21.22 -36.19 -19.81
C ALA A 9 -20.74 -34.73 -19.73
N THR A 10 -21.58 -33.84 -19.21
CA THR A 10 -21.19 -32.46 -18.93
C THR A 10 -20.53 -32.41 -17.55
N ALA A 11 -19.22 -32.62 -17.51
CA ALA A 11 -18.40 -32.28 -16.36
C ALA A 11 -18.22 -30.75 -16.36
N VAL A 12 -19.06 -30.03 -15.63
CA VAL A 12 -18.85 -28.60 -15.36
C VAL A 12 -17.75 -28.49 -14.31
N ALA A 13 -16.51 -28.37 -14.77
CA ALA A 13 -15.41 -27.95 -13.91
C ALA A 13 -15.59 -26.45 -13.61
N PHE A 14 -16.10 -26.12 -12.43
CA PHE A 14 -15.98 -24.77 -11.89
C PHE A 14 -14.52 -24.54 -11.50
N ALA A 15 -13.69 -24.19 -12.48
CA ALA A 15 -12.38 -23.60 -12.24
C ALA A 15 -12.60 -22.19 -11.68
N ALA A 16 -12.82 -22.09 -10.37
CA ALA A 16 -12.69 -20.83 -9.66
C ALA A 16 -11.20 -20.48 -9.64
N CYS A 17 -10.74 -19.74 -10.63
CA CYS A 17 -9.41 -19.16 -10.63
C CYS A 17 -9.35 -18.13 -9.49
N ASN A 18 -8.83 -18.54 -8.33
CA ASN A 18 -8.47 -17.63 -7.26
C ASN A 18 -7.14 -16.96 -7.62
N ASN A 19 -7.16 -16.05 -8.59
CA ASN A 19 -6.02 -15.22 -8.99
C ASN A 19 -5.81 -14.08 -7.98
N ALA A 20 -5.67 -14.43 -6.70
CA ALA A 20 -5.13 -13.48 -5.73
C ALA A 20 -3.67 -13.25 -6.10
N PRO A 21 -3.21 -12.01 -6.33
CA PRO A 21 -1.78 -11.76 -6.41
C PRO A 21 -1.16 -12.21 -5.08
N ASP A 22 -0.13 -13.05 -5.12
CA ASP A 22 0.66 -13.38 -3.95
C ASP A 22 1.25 -12.07 -3.41
N ALA A 23 0.76 -11.62 -2.26
CA ALA A 23 1.35 -10.49 -1.56
C ALA A 23 2.66 -10.96 -0.93
N ASP A 24 3.76 -10.25 -1.19
CA ASP A 24 5.01 -10.49 -0.48
C ASP A 24 4.74 -10.44 1.02
N LYS A 25 5.16 -11.49 1.74
CA LYS A 25 5.08 -11.48 3.19
C LYS A 25 5.98 -10.36 3.69
N ALA A 26 5.40 -9.38 4.38
CA ALA A 26 6.16 -8.34 5.07
C ALA A 26 7.09 -9.02 6.08
N THR A 27 8.38 -9.11 5.73
CA THR A 27 9.40 -9.68 6.60
C THR A 27 9.97 -8.53 7.41
N THR A 28 9.65 -8.49 8.70
CA THR A 28 10.25 -7.52 9.62
C THR A 28 11.66 -7.98 9.96
N THR A 29 12.66 -7.17 9.63
CA THR A 29 14.04 -7.36 10.08
C THR A 29 14.31 -6.54 11.33
N GLU A 30 15.43 -6.83 11.99
CA GLU A 30 15.93 -6.01 13.09
C GLU A 30 16.15 -4.57 12.63
N THR A 31 15.98 -3.62 13.56
CA THR A 31 16.22 -2.20 13.30
C THR A 31 17.63 -1.99 12.76
N GLN A 32 17.70 -1.48 11.53
CA GLN A 32 18.97 -1.08 10.91
C GLN A 32 19.30 0.35 11.31
N ALA A 33 20.56 0.61 11.63
CA ALA A 33 21.03 1.96 11.88
C ALA A 33 20.98 2.77 10.57
N VAL A 34 20.47 4.01 10.65
CA VAL A 34 20.54 4.96 9.54
C VAL A 34 22.01 5.30 9.28
N THR A 35 22.44 5.23 8.03
CA THR A 35 23.82 5.56 7.66
C THR A 35 23.99 7.08 7.66
N ASN A 36 24.98 7.57 8.39
CA ASN A 36 25.34 8.99 8.40
C ASN A 36 26.14 9.31 7.13
N ALA A 37 25.44 9.54 6.02
CA ALA A 37 26.05 10.03 4.80
C ALA A 37 26.19 11.56 4.81
N ALA A 38 27.34 12.08 4.41
CA ALA A 38 27.53 13.50 4.17
C ALA A 38 26.94 13.88 2.80
N GLY A 39 26.21 14.99 2.72
CA GLY A 39 25.62 15.50 1.49
C GLY A 39 24.82 16.78 1.74
N THR A 40 24.46 17.46 0.66
CA THR A 40 23.54 18.60 0.71
C THR A 40 22.13 18.08 0.99
N SER A 41 21.46 18.64 2.00
CA SER A 41 20.09 18.30 2.36
C SER A 41 19.09 19.10 1.53
N TYR A 42 18.15 18.40 0.90
CA TYR A 42 17.03 18.96 0.18
C TYR A 42 15.75 18.59 0.90
N ALA A 43 15.06 19.59 1.45
CA ALA A 43 13.75 19.38 2.07
C ALA A 43 12.72 18.92 1.04
N LEU A 44 11.88 17.98 1.42
CA LEU A 44 10.73 17.59 0.62
C LEU A 44 9.69 18.72 0.60
N ASP A 45 9.07 18.94 -0.56
CA ASP A 45 7.88 19.77 -0.63
C ASP A 45 6.70 19.03 0.01
N THR A 46 6.00 19.69 0.94
CA THR A 46 4.79 19.19 1.60
C THR A 46 3.62 18.91 0.65
N THR A 47 3.69 19.36 -0.61
CA THR A 47 2.75 18.94 -1.66
C THR A 47 3.00 17.51 -2.16
N THR A 48 4.12 16.89 -1.76
CA THR A 48 4.45 15.49 -2.08
C THR A 48 3.41 14.54 -1.52
N THR A 49 2.96 13.60 -2.35
CA THR A 49 2.00 12.56 -1.98
C THR A 49 2.58 11.18 -2.13
N ILE A 50 2.26 10.30 -1.18
CA ILE A 50 2.52 8.86 -1.28
C ILE A 50 1.26 8.23 -1.84
N THR A 51 1.39 7.42 -2.89
CA THR A 51 0.29 6.62 -3.43
C THR A 51 0.35 5.21 -2.86
N TRP A 52 -0.82 4.61 -2.65
CA TRP A 52 -0.93 3.21 -2.21
C TRP A 52 -1.94 2.46 -3.08
N THR A 53 -1.72 1.16 -3.19
CA THR A 53 -2.66 0.18 -3.77
C THR A 53 -2.77 -1.00 -2.81
N GLY A 54 -4.00 -1.34 -2.41
CA GLY A 54 -4.30 -2.51 -1.59
C GLY A 54 -5.24 -3.45 -2.36
N ALA A 55 -4.88 -4.73 -2.45
CA ALA A 55 -5.63 -5.70 -3.26
C ALA A 55 -6.10 -6.91 -2.44
N LYS A 56 -7.23 -7.45 -2.87
CA LYS A 56 -7.81 -8.73 -2.46
C LYS A 56 -8.15 -9.55 -3.72
N PRO A 57 -8.43 -10.86 -3.62
CA PRO A 57 -8.71 -11.69 -4.80
C PRO A 57 -9.86 -11.15 -5.67
N THR A 58 -10.79 -10.40 -5.08
CA THR A 58 -11.98 -9.85 -5.74
C THR A 58 -11.88 -8.40 -6.17
N GLY A 59 -10.73 -7.73 -5.99
CA GLY A 59 -10.53 -6.35 -6.43
C GLY A 59 -9.41 -5.61 -5.70
N ALA A 60 -9.18 -4.36 -6.09
CA ALA A 60 -8.18 -3.50 -5.48
C ALA A 60 -8.75 -2.12 -5.18
N HIS A 61 -8.10 -1.42 -4.26
CA HIS A 61 -8.36 -0.04 -3.90
C HIS A 61 -7.06 0.75 -3.96
N SER A 62 -7.17 2.05 -4.20
CA SER A 62 -6.02 2.95 -4.24
C SER A 62 -6.28 4.24 -3.51
N GLY A 63 -5.21 4.91 -3.12
CA GLY A 63 -5.33 6.16 -2.41
C GLY A 63 -4.01 6.83 -2.15
N THR A 64 -4.05 7.80 -1.24
CA THR A 64 -2.90 8.61 -0.90
C THR A 64 -2.70 8.77 0.61
N PHE A 65 -1.45 9.07 0.97
CA PHE A 65 -1.05 9.68 2.23
C PHE A 65 -0.25 10.95 1.95
N LYS A 66 -0.28 11.88 2.89
CA LYS A 66 0.54 13.10 2.88
C LYS A 66 1.87 12.86 3.59
N VAL A 67 2.90 13.53 3.11
CA VAL A 67 4.17 13.70 3.82
C VAL A 67 4.08 14.98 4.66
N THR A 68 4.49 14.90 5.91
CA THR A 68 4.52 16.06 6.83
C THR A 68 5.83 16.82 6.73
N GLU A 69 6.93 16.08 6.71
CA GLU A 69 8.28 16.61 6.61
C GLU A 69 9.23 15.52 6.11
N GLY A 70 10.41 15.93 5.67
CA GLY A 70 11.47 15.01 5.27
C GLY A 70 12.55 15.72 4.48
N SER A 71 13.64 15.01 4.25
CA SER A 71 14.69 15.48 3.35
C SER A 71 15.42 14.33 2.68
N LEU A 72 16.00 14.63 1.53
CA LEU A 72 16.92 13.76 0.82
C LEU A 72 18.33 14.34 0.89
N LEU A 73 19.33 13.48 1.08
CA LEU A 73 20.74 13.86 1.10
C LEU A 73 21.36 13.51 -0.25
N ILE A 74 21.92 14.51 -0.92
CA ILE A 74 22.57 14.37 -2.22
C ILE A 74 24.05 14.71 -2.10
N ASN A 75 24.93 13.83 -2.57
CA ASN A 75 26.36 14.08 -2.68
C ASN A 75 26.84 13.74 -4.09
N GLU A 76 27.57 14.65 -4.74
CA GLU A 76 28.05 14.48 -6.12
C GLU A 76 26.96 13.97 -7.08
N ASN A 77 25.75 14.55 -6.98
CA ASN A 77 24.54 14.16 -7.73
C ASN A 77 23.95 12.77 -7.43
N ASN A 78 24.48 12.05 -6.44
CA ASN A 78 23.95 10.76 -5.99
C ASN A 78 23.09 10.93 -4.74
N LEU A 79 21.97 10.20 -4.67
CA LEU A 79 21.24 10.01 -3.43
C LEU A 79 22.12 9.20 -2.48
N VAL A 80 22.37 9.72 -1.29
CA VAL A 80 23.20 9.05 -0.27
C VAL A 80 22.46 8.80 1.04
N GLY A 81 21.23 9.29 1.18
CA GLY A 81 20.41 9.06 2.34
C GLY A 81 19.18 9.96 2.37
N GLY A 82 18.46 9.93 3.48
CA GLY A 82 17.27 10.74 3.68
C GLY A 82 16.16 9.97 4.39
N GLY A 83 15.04 10.65 4.56
CA GLY A 83 13.87 10.09 5.21
C GLY A 83 12.74 11.10 5.28
N PHE A 84 11.56 10.60 5.58
CA PHE A 84 10.36 11.42 5.67
C PHE A 84 9.33 10.81 6.63
N THR A 85 8.45 11.69 7.12
CA THR A 85 7.37 11.34 8.05
C THR A 85 6.04 11.41 7.31
N ILE A 86 5.29 10.31 7.35
CA ILE A 86 3.98 10.13 6.75
C ILE A 86 2.91 10.44 7.80
N ASP A 87 1.93 11.27 7.47
CA ASP A 87 0.72 11.43 8.29
C ASP A 87 -0.27 10.32 7.96
N ILE A 88 -0.47 9.37 8.86
CA ILE A 88 -1.37 8.23 8.64
C ILE A 88 -2.84 8.65 8.77
N ASN A 89 -3.14 9.72 9.52
CA ASN A 89 -4.50 10.26 9.58
C ASN A 89 -4.96 10.81 8.24
N SER A 90 -4.02 11.20 7.38
CA SER A 90 -4.27 11.72 6.03
C SER A 90 -4.71 10.66 5.01
N LEU A 91 -4.79 9.38 5.41
CA LEU A 91 -5.27 8.30 4.53
C LEU A 91 -6.53 8.73 3.80
N ASN A 92 -6.43 8.71 2.47
CA ASN A 92 -7.52 9.06 1.57
C ASN A 92 -7.59 8.04 0.42
N ASN A 93 -8.66 7.27 0.37
CA ASN A 93 -8.99 6.38 -0.73
C ASN A 93 -9.54 7.21 -1.91
N THR A 94 -8.88 7.12 -3.06
CA THR A 94 -9.19 7.97 -4.22
C THR A 94 -10.13 7.30 -5.21
N ASP A 95 -10.13 5.96 -5.30
CA ASP A 95 -10.96 5.23 -6.26
C ASP A 95 -12.43 5.15 -5.84
N LEU A 96 -12.75 5.28 -4.56
CA LEU A 96 -14.14 5.34 -4.05
C LEU A 96 -14.64 6.77 -3.82
N ALA A 97 -14.01 7.80 -4.41
CA ALA A 97 -14.43 9.19 -4.21
C ALA A 97 -15.90 9.47 -4.59
N GLY A 98 -16.48 8.68 -5.50
CA GLY A 98 -17.90 8.76 -5.89
C GLY A 98 -18.88 7.99 -4.99
N ASP A 99 -18.39 7.21 -4.03
CA ASP A 99 -19.19 6.40 -3.09
C ASP A 99 -18.72 6.66 -1.65
N ALA A 100 -19.29 7.70 -1.05
CA ALA A 100 -18.90 8.18 0.28
C ALA A 100 -19.10 7.12 1.37
N ASP A 101 -20.13 6.27 1.25
CA ASP A 101 -20.43 5.23 2.24
C ASP A 101 -19.37 4.12 2.20
N SER A 102 -19.03 3.65 0.99
CA SER A 102 -17.98 2.63 0.82
C SER A 102 -16.60 3.17 1.19
N LYS A 103 -16.28 4.41 0.80
CA LYS A 103 -15.05 5.10 1.20
C LYS A 103 -14.95 5.20 2.72
N GLY A 104 -15.98 5.68 3.39
CA GLY A 104 -16.00 5.84 4.84
C GLY A 104 -15.81 4.52 5.60
N LYS A 105 -16.43 3.44 5.12
CA LYS A 105 -16.24 2.10 5.70
C LYS A 105 -14.79 1.62 5.57
N LEU A 106 -14.20 1.74 4.38
CA LEU A 106 -12.83 1.29 4.14
C LEU A 106 -11.82 2.12 4.96
N GLU A 107 -11.90 3.45 4.86
CA GLU A 107 -10.97 4.33 5.59
C GLU A 107 -11.12 4.20 7.10
N GLY A 108 -12.35 4.07 7.60
CA GLY A 108 -12.61 3.85 9.02
C GLY A 108 -11.98 2.55 9.52
N HIS A 109 -12.10 1.46 8.75
CA HIS A 109 -11.48 0.19 9.09
C HIS A 109 -9.95 0.26 9.07
N LEU A 110 -9.35 0.83 8.02
CA LEU A 110 -7.89 0.98 7.93
C LEU A 110 -7.32 1.87 9.03
N LYS A 111 -8.04 2.92 9.46
CA LYS A 111 -7.61 3.80 10.55
C LYS A 111 -7.77 3.18 11.95
N SER A 112 -8.58 2.12 12.08
CA SER A 112 -8.90 1.51 13.37
C SER A 112 -7.73 0.70 13.97
N ALA A 113 -7.91 0.26 15.22
CA ALA A 113 -6.96 -0.58 15.95
C ALA A 113 -6.69 -1.96 15.28
N ASP A 114 -7.57 -2.40 14.38
CA ASP A 114 -7.37 -3.64 13.62
C ASP A 114 -6.32 -3.50 12.51
N PHE A 115 -5.94 -2.26 12.16
CA PHE A 115 -4.98 -1.95 11.08
C PHE A 115 -3.93 -0.94 11.54
N PHE A 116 -4.04 0.33 11.15
CA PHE A 116 -3.00 1.32 11.43
C PHE A 116 -3.04 1.86 12.85
N ASP A 117 -4.15 1.68 13.58
CA ASP A 117 -4.37 2.22 14.93
C ASP A 117 -3.94 3.69 15.04
N VAL A 118 -4.51 4.56 14.18
CA VAL A 118 -4.01 5.94 13.99
C VAL A 118 -4.13 6.81 15.25
N ALA A 119 -5.01 6.42 16.18
CA ALA A 119 -5.12 7.07 17.48
C ALA A 119 -3.84 6.86 18.33
N LYS A 120 -3.17 5.72 18.16
CA LYS A 120 -1.94 5.37 18.87
C LYS A 120 -0.69 5.64 18.03
N TYR A 121 -0.76 5.40 16.72
CA TYR A 121 0.35 5.57 15.76
C TYR A 121 -0.06 6.53 14.63
N PRO A 122 -0.15 7.84 14.92
CA PRO A 122 -0.65 8.83 13.95
C PRO A 122 0.30 9.07 12.77
N THR A 123 1.56 8.64 12.89
CA THR A 123 2.62 8.87 11.90
C THR A 123 3.40 7.59 11.63
N ALA A 124 3.87 7.42 10.40
CA ALA A 124 4.91 6.44 10.07
C ALA A 124 6.17 7.16 9.57
N LYS A 125 7.35 6.56 9.79
CA LYS A 125 8.62 7.11 9.35
C LYS A 125 9.28 6.18 8.34
N PHE A 126 9.79 6.75 7.26
CA PHE A 126 10.66 6.06 6.32
C PHE A 126 12.08 6.66 6.43
N GLU A 127 13.08 5.79 6.51
CA GLU A 127 14.49 6.16 6.56
C GLU A 127 15.28 5.29 5.60
N ILE A 128 16.13 5.91 4.79
CA ILE A 128 17.05 5.22 3.90
C ILE A 128 18.22 4.72 4.75
N THR A 129 18.39 3.40 4.85
CA THR A 129 19.53 2.80 5.56
C THR A 129 20.68 2.46 4.61
N SER A 130 20.41 2.24 3.33
CA SER A 130 21.38 2.07 2.25
C SER A 130 20.76 2.50 0.92
N VAL A 131 21.58 3.00 -0.01
CA VAL A 131 21.26 3.26 -1.43
C VAL A 131 21.95 2.23 -2.30
#